data_AF-A0A4Q1CDD4-F1
#
_entry.id   AF-A0A4Q1CDD4-F1
#
_cell.length_a   1.000
_cell.length_b   1.000
_cell.length_c   1.000
_cell.angle_alpha   90.00
_cell.angle_beta   90.00
_cell.angle_gamma   90.00
#
_symmetry.space_group_name_H-M   'P 1'
#
loop_
_entity.id
_entity.type
_entity.pdbx_description
1 polymer ?
#
loop_
_entity_poly.entity_id
_entity_poly.type
_entity_poly.pdbx_seq_one_letter_code
_entity_poly.pdbx_strand_id
1 'polypeptide(L)' 'ASGGRRRSEVAEATVNHLTRLPEGGYTYRLDHGKTLQSGPVVGSSPDKPILGEAATALQDWLDVAEITDGPLFRRVWPR' A
#
# COMPACT_ATOMS: atom_id res chain seq x y z
N ALA A 1 0.01 -11.59 -16.75
CA ALA A 1 0.06 -10.19 -16.30
C ALA A 1 -0.46 -10.14 -14.88
N SER A 2 0.37 -9.84 -13.88
CA SER A 2 -0.17 -9.53 -12.54
C SER A 2 -1.05 -8.31 -12.72
N GLY A 3 -2.35 -8.45 -12.50
CA GLY A 3 -3.28 -7.34 -12.56
C GLY A 3 -2.78 -6.25 -11.61
N GLY A 4 -2.25 -5.17 -12.18
CA GLY A 4 -1.60 -4.11 -11.43
C GLY A 4 -2.56 -3.45 -10.42
N ARG A 5 -1.99 -2.77 -9.42
CA ARG A 5 -2.75 -1.93 -8.48
C ARG A 5 -3.48 -0.84 -9.27
N ARG A 6 -4.75 -0.58 -8.97
CA ARG A 6 -5.46 0.55 -9.62
C ARG A 6 -4.86 1.85 -9.12
N ARG A 7 -4.72 2.86 -10.00
CA ARG A 7 -4.18 4.18 -9.61
C ARG A 7 -4.95 4.82 -8.45
N SER A 8 -6.27 4.63 -8.39
CA SER A 8 -7.07 5.15 -7.26
C SER A 8 -6.73 4.45 -5.94
N GLU A 9 -6.44 3.14 -5.95
CA GLU A 9 -6.02 2.42 -4.74
C GLU A 9 -4.69 2.97 -4.19
N VAL A 10 -3.79 3.37 -5.09
CA VAL A 10 -2.50 3.96 -4.71
C VAL A 10 -2.67 5.39 -4.22
N ALA A 11 -3.50 6.19 -4.89
CA ALA A 11 -3.74 7.59 -4.54
C ALA A 11 -4.46 7.75 -3.18
N GLU A 12 -5.34 6.80 -2.83
CA GLU A 12 -6.08 6.78 -1.55
C GLU A 12 -5.29 6.06 -0.43
N ALA A 13 -4.03 5.68 -0.67
CA ALA A 13 -3.32 4.82 0.25
C ALA A 13 -2.88 5.55 1.54
N THR A 14 -3.04 4.91 2.70
CA THR A 14 -2.72 5.50 4.02
C THR A 14 -1.80 4.62 4.86
N VAL A 15 -1.02 5.24 5.75
CA VAL A 15 -0.10 4.54 6.66
C VAL A 15 -0.86 3.56 7.57
N ASN A 16 -2.08 3.90 7.99
CA ASN A 16 -2.90 3.05 8.87
C ASN A 16 -3.24 1.67 8.28
N HIS A 17 -3.10 1.52 6.96
CA HIS A 17 -3.38 0.29 6.25
C HIS A 17 -2.09 -0.45 5.84
N LEU A 18 -0.93 0.15 6.13
CA LEU A 18 0.37 -0.38 5.86
C LEU A 18 0.90 -1.07 7.12
N THR A 19 1.11 -2.38 7.04
CA THR A 19 1.69 -3.17 8.12
C THR A 19 3.07 -3.64 7.71
N ARG A 20 4.09 -3.39 8.54
CA ARG A 20 5.44 -3.89 8.30
C ARG A 20 5.54 -5.37 8.64
N LEU A 21 6.17 -6.15 7.78
CA LEU A 21 6.39 -7.58 8.00
C LEU A 21 7.69 -7.84 8.78
N PRO A 22 7.72 -8.81 9.71
CA PRO A 22 8.92 -9.19 10.46
C PRO A 22 10.11 -9.58 9.58
N GLU A 23 9.84 -10.31 8.50
CA GLU A 23 10.81 -10.80 7.51
C GLU A 23 11.27 -9.72 6.50
N GLY A 24 10.72 -8.51 6.61
CA GLY A 24 10.96 -7.41 5.69
C GLY A 24 9.85 -7.25 4.65
N GLY A 25 9.65 -6.00 4.22
CA GLY A 25 8.54 -5.63 3.37
C GLY A 25 7.29 -5.21 4.14
N TYR A 26 6.19 -5.10 3.42
CA TYR A 26 4.93 -4.60 3.95
C TYR A 26 3.74 -5.39 3.41
N THR A 27 2.65 -5.42 4.16
CA THR A 27 1.32 -5.71 3.64
C THR A 27 0.51 -4.43 3.59
N TYR A 28 -0.27 -4.27 2.53
CA TYR A 28 -1.20 -3.16 2.41
C TYR A 28 -2.63 -3.67 2.35
N ARG A 29 -3.44 -3.28 3.34
CA ARG A 29 -4.87 -3.62 3.42
C ARG A 29 -5.70 -2.68 2.56
N LEU A 30 -6.45 -3.24 1.63
CA LEU A 30 -7.47 -2.49 0.89
C LEU A 30 -8.77 -2.50 1.67
N ASP A 31 -9.15 -1.37 2.26
CA ASP A 31 -10.49 -1.23 2.82
C ASP A 31 -11.47 -1.08 1.64
N HIS A 32 -12.22 -2.15 1.39
CA HIS A 32 -13.32 -2.24 0.42
C HIS A 32 -13.02 -1.75 -1.00
N GLY A 33 -12.46 -2.66 -1.81
CA GLY A 33 -12.35 -2.47 -3.26
C GLY A 33 -13.70 -2.16 -3.88
N LYS A 34 -13.74 -1.08 -4.68
CA LYS A 34 -14.87 -0.67 -5.54
C LYS A 34 -15.60 -1.91 -6.10
N THR A 35 -16.81 -2.12 -5.58
CA THR A 35 -17.80 -3.15 -5.94
C THR A 35 -17.43 -4.61 -5.66
N LEU A 36 -18.05 -5.18 -4.62
CA LEU A 36 -18.50 -6.57 -4.59
C LEU A 36 -19.59 -6.80 -5.67
N GLN A 37 -19.29 -6.56 -6.97
CA GLN A 37 -20.21 -6.96 -8.06
C GLN A 37 -19.96 -8.42 -8.50
N SER A 38 -18.99 -9.07 -7.88
CA SER A 38 -18.83 -10.52 -7.88
C SER A 38 -18.59 -10.87 -6.43
N GLY A 39 -19.36 -11.80 -5.87
CA GLY A 39 -19.33 -12.12 -4.44
C GLY A 39 -17.93 -12.48 -3.90
N PRO A 40 -17.81 -12.73 -2.58
CA PRO A 40 -16.52 -12.98 -1.95
C PRO A 40 -15.78 -14.13 -2.66
N VAL A 41 -14.64 -13.84 -3.28
CA VAL A 41 -13.76 -14.87 -3.82
C VAL A 41 -13.00 -15.44 -2.63
N VAL A 42 -13.42 -16.61 -2.17
CA VAL A 42 -12.73 -17.39 -1.13
C VAL A 42 -11.25 -17.51 -1.52
N GLY A 43 -10.36 -16.89 -0.74
CA GLY A 43 -8.90 -17.00 -0.92
C GLY A 43 -8.15 -15.73 -1.34
N SER A 44 -8.82 -14.62 -1.68
CA SER A 44 -8.11 -13.33 -1.79
C SER A 44 -8.02 -12.69 -0.41
N SER A 45 -6.87 -12.84 0.25
CA SER A 45 -6.59 -11.97 1.40
C SER A 45 -6.66 -10.52 0.90
N PRO A 46 -7.42 -9.62 1.56
CA PRO A 46 -7.47 -8.20 1.20
C PRO A 46 -6.10 -7.54 1.32
N ASP A 47 -5.17 -8.20 2.02
CA ASP A 47 -3.80 -7.78 2.25
C ASP A 47 -2.93 -8.17 1.07
N LYS A 48 -2.54 -7.16 0.30
CA LYS A 48 -1.65 -7.35 -0.85
C LYS A 48 -0.21 -7.05 -0.41
N PRO A 49 0.73 -8.01 -0.51
CA PRO A 49 2.11 -7.80 -0.09
C PRO A 49 2.85 -6.81 -1.01
N ILE A 50 3.85 -6.14 -0.43
CA ILE A 50 4.80 -5.24 -1.06
C ILE A 50 6.18 -5.72 -0.61
N LEU A 51 6.93 -6.32 -1.52
CA LEU A 51 8.18 -7.03 -1.25
C LEU A 51 9.28 -6.58 -2.22
N GLY A 52 10.53 -6.92 -1.91
CA GLY A 52 11.68 -6.64 -2.77
C GLY A 52 11.91 -5.14 -2.99
N GLU A 53 12.28 -4.76 -4.22
CA GLU A 53 12.58 -3.37 -4.59
C GLU A 53 11.46 -2.39 -4.27
N ALA A 54 10.19 -2.81 -4.44
CA ALA A 54 9.05 -1.97 -4.11
C ALA A 54 8.93 -1.68 -2.61
N ALA A 55 9.34 -2.63 -1.75
CA ALA A 55 9.39 -2.41 -0.31
C ALA A 55 10.53 -1.46 0.09
N THR A 56 11.71 -1.61 -0.54
CA THR A 56 12.84 -0.71 -0.32
C THR A 56 12.48 0.72 -0.72
N ALA A 57 11.93 0.90 -1.92
CA ALA A 57 11.52 2.23 -2.39
C ALA A 57 10.43 2.86 -1.49
N LEU A 58 9.52 2.04 -0.95
CA LEU A 58 8.52 2.52 0.00
C LEU A 58 9.16 2.96 1.33
N GLN A 59 10.12 2.20 1.86
CA GLN A 59 10.85 2.58 3.07
C GLN A 59 11.61 3.90 2.87
N ASP A 60 12.40 4.00 1.78
CA ASP A 60 13.16 5.22 1.47
C ASP A 60 12.25 6.44 1.34
N TRP A 61 11.09 6.27 0.69
CA TRP A 61 10.09 7.32 0.58
C TRP A 61 9.56 7.77 1.95
N LEU A 62 9.17 6.83 2.82
CA LEU A 62 8.65 7.15 4.15
C LEU A 62 9.69 7.90 5.00
N ASP A 63 10.96 7.48 4.90
CA ASP A 63 12.07 8.09 5.64
C ASP A 63 12.36 9.50 5.14
N VAL A 64 12.52 9.70 3.83
CA VAL A 64 12.84 11.01 3.24
C VAL A 64 11.68 12.00 3.39
N ALA A 65 10.44 11.53 3.31
CA ALA A 65 9.25 12.37 3.42
C ALA A 65 8.75 12.55 4.87
N GLU A 66 9.47 11.97 5.85
CA GLU A 66 9.13 11.95 7.28
C GLU A 66 7.65 11.58 7.52
N ILE A 67 7.19 10.51 6.86
CA ILE A 67 5.80 10.06 6.90
C ILE A 67 5.62 9.01 8.00
N THR A 68 4.88 9.38 9.03
CA THR A 68 4.53 8.47 10.14
C THR A 68 3.02 8.20 10.24
N ASP A 69 2.18 9.02 9.61
CA ASP A 69 0.72 8.89 9.59
C ASP A 69 0.11 9.56 8.35
N GLY A 70 -1.15 9.22 8.07
CA GLY A 70 -1.97 9.84 7.02
C GLY A 70 -1.71 9.27 5.63
N PRO A 71 -1.89 10.06 4.55
CA PRO A 71 -1.68 9.60 3.18
C PRO A 71 -0.23 9.20 2.91
N LEU A 72 -0.03 8.02 2.32
CA LEU A 72 1.29 7.52 1.92
C LEU A 72 1.92 8.40 0.85
N PHE A 73 1.16 8.78 -0.17
CA PHE A 73 1.66 9.63 -1.25
C PHE A 73 1.12 11.04 -1.09
N ARG A 74 2.02 11.96 -0.73
CA ARG A 74 1.70 13.37 -0.50
C ARG A 74 2.78 14.26 -1.09
N ARG A 75 2.43 15.51 -1.37
CA ARG A 75 3.39 16.50 -1.86
C ARG A 75 4.42 16.79 -0.78
N VAL A 76 5.70 16.62 -1.13
CA VAL A 76 6.84 17.05 -0.32
C VAL A 76 7.48 18.27 -0.96
N TRP A 77 8.04 19.14 -0.12
CA TRP A 77 8.80 20.30 -0.58
C TRP A 77 10.26 20.09 -0.18
N PRO A 78 11.21 20.30 -1.11
CA PRO A 78 12.62 20.28 -0.75
C PRO A 78 12.89 21.37 0.30
N ARG A 79 13.70 21.01 1.29
CA ARG A 79 14.18 21.93 2.31
C ARG A 79 15.30 22.82 1.77
#